data_AF-A0A2V9D1C8-F1
#
_entry.id   AF-A0A2V9D1C8-F1
#
_cell.length_a   1.000
_cell.length_b   1.000
_cell.length_c   1.000
_cell.angle_alpha   90.00
_cell.angle_beta   90.00
_cell.angle_gamma   90.00
#
_symmetry.space_group_name_H-M   'P 1'
#
loop_
_entity.id
_entity.type
_entity.pdbx_description
1 polymer ?
#
loop_
_entity_poly.entity_id
_entity_poly.type
_entity_poly.pdbx_seq_one_letter_code
_entity_poly.pdbx_strand_id
1 'polypeptide(L)'
;MFELSIRSPDIFSYGLGALAFLAFAVHLATGWRGGLRASVLLATIAVSALWAGANVGFALTENPAFWAGQTVLDALRIGGWLLFVIALLRGARTALQWGPALLLLLPAAAWFASPGAPAAQTGPSRLAFGLLLGIAIAGLVLTEQVFRRSLEQARWAIKPLCLGLGGGFVFDLYMYADALLFGRLDADIWAARGFAQALVIPFIALATARNKDWTIDIALSRGVLFHSTAFLASGIYLLAVAAAGYYVR
;
A
#
# COMPACT_ATOMS: atom_id res chain seq x y z
N MET A 1 -23.42 -31.85 -9.03
CA MET A 1 -24.25 -30.97 -8.18
C MET A 1 -23.29 -29.96 -7.58
N PHE A 2 -23.32 -28.73 -8.11
CA PHE A 2 -22.34 -27.68 -7.87
C PHE A 2 -22.55 -27.04 -6.50
N GLU A 3 -21.86 -27.54 -5.48
CA GLU A 3 -21.62 -26.76 -4.27
C GLU A 3 -20.46 -25.79 -4.55
N LEU A 4 -20.80 -24.62 -5.08
CA LEU A 4 -19.98 -23.40 -4.99
C LEU A 4 -19.94 -22.94 -3.53
N SER A 5 -19.33 -23.77 -2.68
CA SER A 5 -18.92 -23.39 -1.33
C SER A 5 -17.91 -22.23 -1.49
N ILE A 6 -18.07 -21.22 -0.65
CA ILE A 6 -17.27 -19.98 -0.54
C ILE A 6 -15.83 -20.35 -0.14
N ARG A 7 -15.08 -21.03 -1.02
CA ARG A 7 -13.88 -21.79 -0.65
C ARG A 7 -12.57 -21.00 -0.73
N SER A 8 -12.60 -19.71 -1.06
CA SER A 8 -11.37 -18.91 -1.18
C SER A 8 -11.70 -17.42 -1.40
N PRO A 9 -12.10 -16.67 -0.34
CA PRO A 9 -12.37 -15.24 -0.42
C PRO A 9 -11.16 -14.43 -0.91
N ASP A 10 -9.96 -14.94 -0.68
CA ASP A 10 -8.68 -14.45 -1.20
C ASP A 10 -8.61 -14.45 -2.74
N ILE A 11 -9.05 -15.52 -3.42
CA ILE A 11 -9.04 -15.56 -4.90
C ILE A 11 -9.92 -14.44 -5.48
N PHE A 12 -11.12 -14.25 -4.95
CA PHE A 12 -12.03 -13.21 -5.43
C PHE A 12 -11.50 -11.81 -5.12
N SER A 13 -10.99 -11.62 -3.91
CA SER A 13 -10.46 -10.35 -3.44
C SER A 13 -9.23 -9.91 -4.24
N TYR A 14 -8.23 -10.79 -4.40
CA TYR A 14 -7.03 -10.53 -5.19
C TYR A 14 -7.29 -10.55 -6.69
N GLY A 15 -8.24 -11.36 -7.18
CA GLY A 15 -8.67 -11.37 -8.58
C GLY A 15 -9.31 -10.05 -8.98
N LEU A 16 -10.22 -9.53 -8.15
CA LEU A 16 -10.79 -8.19 -8.34
C LEU A 16 -9.69 -7.12 -8.29
N GLY A 17 -8.77 -7.21 -7.32
CA GLY A 17 -7.62 -6.31 -7.23
C GLY A 17 -6.77 -6.32 -8.49
N ALA A 18 -6.39 -7.49 -8.99
CA ALA A 18 -5.60 -7.65 -10.21
C ALA A 18 -6.29 -7.01 -11.41
N LEU A 19 -7.59 -7.28 -11.60
CA LEU A 19 -8.37 -6.69 -12.68
C LEU A 19 -8.48 -5.16 -12.56
N ALA A 20 -8.74 -4.65 -11.36
CA ALA A 20 -8.84 -3.21 -11.11
C ALA A 20 -7.52 -2.49 -11.38
N PHE A 21 -6.40 -3.02 -10.86
CA PHE A 21 -5.07 -2.46 -11.11
C PHE A 21 -4.69 -2.55 -12.60
N LEU A 22 -4.97 -3.68 -13.26
CA LEU A 22 -4.64 -3.86 -14.68
C LEU A 22 -5.48 -2.94 -15.59
N ALA A 23 -6.79 -2.86 -15.36
CA ALA A 23 -7.66 -1.95 -16.09
C ALA A 23 -7.22 -0.49 -15.91
N PHE A 24 -6.85 -0.11 -14.68
CA PHE A 24 -6.35 1.24 -14.42
C PHE A 24 -4.97 1.48 -15.03
N ALA A 25 -4.07 0.49 -15.05
CA ALA A 25 -2.77 0.59 -15.72
C ALA A 25 -2.94 0.84 -17.22
N VAL A 26 -3.85 0.10 -17.87
CA VAL A 26 -4.17 0.27 -19.29
C VAL A 26 -4.76 1.66 -19.54
N HIS A 27 -5.72 2.09 -18.72
CA HIS A 27 -6.28 3.44 -18.81
C HIS A 27 -5.20 4.52 -18.72
N LEU A 28 -4.29 4.39 -17.75
CA LEU A 28 -3.21 5.34 -17.54
C LEU A 28 -2.18 5.33 -18.68
N ALA A 29 -1.87 4.15 -19.23
CA ALA A 29 -0.96 3.99 -20.37
C ALA A 29 -1.53 4.59 -21.67
N THR A 30 -2.83 4.43 -21.93
CA THR A 30 -3.48 5.01 -23.12
C THR A 30 -3.57 6.54 -23.07
N GLY A 31 -3.72 7.12 -21.87
CA GLY A 31 -3.73 8.56 -21.65
C GLY A 31 -2.35 9.16 -21.33
N TRP A 32 -1.27 8.39 -21.45
CA TRP A 32 0.05 8.82 -21.01
C TRP A 32 0.63 9.89 -21.93
N ARG A 33 0.94 11.06 -21.36
CA ARG A 33 1.55 12.20 -22.07
C ARG A 33 2.99 12.48 -21.65
N GLY A 34 3.65 11.52 -21.00
CA GLY A 34 5.00 11.66 -20.46
C GLY A 34 5.06 12.18 -19.02
N GLY A 35 6.29 12.35 -18.50
CA GLY A 35 6.56 12.91 -17.17
C GLY A 35 6.92 11.85 -16.11
N LEU A 36 7.94 12.15 -15.30
CA LEU A 36 8.50 11.19 -14.35
C LEU A 36 7.50 10.75 -13.26
N ARG A 37 6.63 11.65 -12.80
CA ARG A 37 5.57 11.30 -11.81
C ARG A 37 4.56 10.31 -12.40
N ALA A 38 4.20 10.49 -13.67
CA ALA A 38 3.30 9.60 -14.39
C ALA A 38 3.88 8.21 -14.56
N SER A 39 5.17 8.14 -14.94
CA SER A 39 5.88 6.87 -15.07
C SER A 39 6.01 6.15 -13.73
N VAL A 40 6.30 6.85 -12.64
CA VAL A 40 6.34 6.26 -11.29
C VAL A 40 4.97 5.70 -10.90
N LEU A 41 3.88 6.46 -11.11
CA LEU A 41 2.53 5.97 -10.82
C LEU A 41 2.18 4.73 -11.64
N LEU A 42 2.42 4.77 -12.96
CA LEU A 42 2.15 3.64 -13.86
C LEU A 42 2.94 2.40 -13.44
N ALA A 43 4.23 2.54 -13.13
CA ALA A 43 5.06 1.44 -12.64
C ALA A 43 4.51 0.86 -11.33
N THR A 44 4.13 1.70 -10.37
CA THR A 44 3.55 1.26 -9.09
C THR A 44 2.22 0.53 -9.29
N ILE A 45 1.36 1.01 -10.19
CA ILE A 45 0.09 0.34 -10.53
C ILE A 45 0.35 -1.01 -11.21
N ALA A 46 1.29 -1.08 -12.16
CA ALA A 46 1.64 -2.32 -12.85
C ALA A 46 2.20 -3.37 -11.87
N VAL A 47 3.10 -2.95 -10.97
CA VAL A 47 3.61 -3.82 -9.89
C VAL A 47 2.48 -4.27 -8.95
N SER A 48 1.52 -3.39 -8.65
CA SER A 48 0.33 -3.76 -7.84
C SER A 48 -0.53 -4.82 -8.53
N ALA A 49 -0.69 -4.75 -9.86
CA ALA A 49 -1.41 -5.77 -10.63
C ALA A 49 -0.69 -7.12 -10.58
N LEU A 50 0.64 -7.12 -10.78
CA LEU A 50 1.46 -8.33 -10.69
C LEU A 50 1.43 -8.93 -9.29
N TRP A 51 1.51 -8.09 -8.24
CA TRP A 51 1.38 -8.53 -6.86
C TRP A 51 0.04 -9.22 -6.61
N ALA A 52 -1.07 -8.61 -7.03
CA ALA A 52 -2.39 -9.20 -6.87
C ALA A 52 -2.50 -10.53 -7.65
N GLY A 53 -1.98 -10.58 -8.88
CA GLY A 53 -1.90 -11.80 -9.68
C GLY A 53 -1.06 -12.92 -9.03
N ALA A 54 0.06 -12.56 -8.38
CA ALA A 54 0.89 -13.52 -7.65
C ALA A 54 0.16 -14.09 -6.42
N ASN A 55 -0.64 -13.27 -5.71
CA ASN A 55 -1.47 -13.76 -4.61
C ASN A 55 -2.60 -14.68 -5.11
N VAL A 56 -3.22 -14.39 -6.27
CA VAL A 56 -4.16 -15.32 -6.91
C VAL A 56 -3.48 -16.64 -7.29
N GLY A 57 -2.29 -16.58 -7.89
CA GLY A 57 -1.51 -17.77 -8.24
C GLY A 57 -1.16 -18.60 -7.00
N PHE A 58 -0.79 -17.94 -5.90
CA PHE A 58 -0.57 -18.60 -4.62
C PHE A 58 -1.85 -19.23 -4.07
N ALA A 59 -2.97 -18.51 -4.07
CA ALA A 59 -4.26 -19.02 -3.58
C ALA A 59 -4.78 -20.24 -4.37
N LEU A 60 -4.48 -20.32 -5.67
CA LEU A 60 -4.88 -21.43 -6.52
C LEU A 60 -3.99 -22.67 -6.42
N THR A 61 -2.70 -22.48 -6.12
CA THR A 61 -1.68 -23.55 -6.28
C THR A 61 -0.95 -23.89 -4.99
N GLU A 62 -1.05 -23.03 -3.97
CA GLU A 62 -0.27 -23.06 -2.73
C GLU A 62 1.26 -23.15 -2.96
N ASN A 63 1.72 -22.82 -4.17
CA ASN A 63 3.11 -23.01 -4.56
C ASN A 63 4.00 -21.93 -3.89
N PRO A 64 5.07 -22.34 -3.16
CA PRO A 64 5.98 -21.39 -2.50
C PRO A 64 6.63 -20.37 -3.44
N ALA A 65 6.77 -20.68 -4.73
CA ALA A 65 7.30 -19.74 -5.72
C ALA A 65 6.40 -18.50 -5.88
N PHE A 66 5.06 -18.67 -5.89
CA PHE A 66 4.14 -17.54 -5.92
C PHE A 66 4.17 -16.75 -4.61
N TRP A 67 4.40 -17.40 -3.47
CA TRP A 67 4.61 -16.71 -2.20
C TRP A 67 5.87 -15.83 -2.20
N ALA A 68 6.98 -16.36 -2.70
CA ALA A 68 8.22 -15.59 -2.84
C ALA A 68 8.06 -14.44 -3.84
N GLY A 69 7.36 -14.70 -4.95
CA GLY A 69 7.03 -13.68 -5.95
C GLY A 69 6.18 -12.56 -5.39
N GLN A 70 5.08 -12.89 -4.68
CA GLN A 70 4.21 -11.86 -4.09
C GLN A 70 4.96 -11.05 -3.03
N THR A 71 5.85 -11.67 -2.26
CA THR A 71 6.68 -10.98 -1.25
C THR A 71 7.53 -9.87 -1.89
N VAL A 72 8.25 -10.19 -2.97
CA VAL A 72 9.07 -9.21 -3.69
C VAL A 72 8.18 -8.14 -4.31
N LEU A 73 7.07 -8.54 -4.93
CA LEU A 73 6.14 -7.61 -5.57
C LEU A 73 5.46 -6.68 -4.56
N ASP A 74 5.12 -7.14 -3.34
CA ASP A 74 4.54 -6.28 -2.30
C ASP A 74 5.56 -5.26 -1.81
N ALA A 75 6.82 -5.66 -1.66
CA ALA A 75 7.88 -4.73 -1.30
C ALA A 75 8.08 -3.65 -2.36
N LEU A 76 8.12 -4.04 -3.64
CA LEU A 76 8.20 -3.10 -4.77
C LEU A 76 6.96 -2.20 -4.83
N ARG A 77 5.77 -2.76 -4.56
CA ARG A 77 4.49 -2.05 -4.53
C ARG A 77 4.49 -0.96 -3.46
N ILE A 78 4.81 -1.32 -2.21
CA ILE A 78 4.86 -0.40 -1.07
C ILE A 78 5.91 0.68 -1.32
N GLY A 79 7.12 0.30 -1.74
CA GLY A 79 8.18 1.24 -2.07
C GLY A 79 7.80 2.19 -3.22
N GLY A 80 7.10 1.69 -4.24
CA GLY A 80 6.55 2.48 -5.33
C GLY A 80 5.51 3.51 -4.87
N TRP A 81 4.62 3.14 -3.95
CA TRP A 81 3.66 4.08 -3.36
C TRP A 81 4.35 5.15 -2.54
N LEU A 82 5.31 4.79 -1.70
CA LEU A 82 6.09 5.76 -0.91
C LEU A 82 6.88 6.70 -1.83
N LEU A 83 7.53 6.16 -2.86
CA LEU A 83 8.27 6.93 -3.85
C LEU A 83 7.35 7.91 -4.58
N PHE A 84 6.14 7.47 -4.94
CA PHE A 84 5.14 8.32 -5.56
C PHE A 84 4.74 9.48 -4.64
N VAL A 85 4.42 9.22 -3.37
CA VAL A 85 4.06 10.26 -2.39
C VAL A 85 5.23 11.23 -2.16
N ILE A 86 6.46 10.75 -2.09
CA ILE A 86 7.66 11.60 -1.98
C ILE A 86 7.85 12.42 -3.26
N ALA A 87 7.59 11.84 -4.44
CA ALA A 87 7.67 12.55 -5.71
C ALA A 87 6.63 13.67 -5.83
N LEU A 88 5.48 13.55 -5.16
CA LEU A 88 4.53 14.64 -4.99
C LEU A 88 5.10 15.73 -4.08
N LEU A 89 5.68 15.36 -2.92
CA LEU A 89 6.19 16.30 -1.90
C LEU A 89 7.45 17.07 -2.31
N ARG A 90 8.43 16.39 -2.90
CA ARG A 90 9.80 16.90 -3.12
C ARG A 90 10.17 17.01 -4.60
N GLY A 91 9.29 16.55 -5.48
CA GLY A 91 9.59 16.39 -6.91
C GLY A 91 10.22 15.02 -7.22
N ALA A 92 9.91 14.51 -8.41
CA ALA A 92 10.22 13.13 -8.77
C ALA A 92 11.73 12.85 -8.94
N ARG A 93 12.51 13.83 -9.42
CA ARG A 93 13.97 13.68 -9.56
C ARG A 93 14.66 13.53 -8.20
N THR A 94 14.27 14.36 -7.23
CA THR A 94 14.82 14.30 -5.86
C THR A 94 14.40 13.01 -5.14
N ALA A 95 13.17 12.53 -5.38
CA ALA A 95 12.69 11.26 -4.83
C ALA A 95 13.53 10.07 -5.34
N LEU A 96 13.83 10.03 -6.64
CA LEU A 96 14.60 8.95 -7.26
C LEU A 96 16.09 8.92 -6.86
N GLN A 97 16.67 10.07 -6.50
CA GLN A 97 18.10 10.14 -6.17
C GLN A 97 18.46 9.58 -4.78
N TRP A 98 17.58 9.73 -3.78
CA TRP A 98 17.90 9.43 -2.38
C TRP A 98 17.02 8.36 -1.74
N GLY A 99 15.91 8.00 -2.40
CA GLY A 99 14.86 7.16 -1.81
C GLY A 99 14.84 5.67 -2.20
N PRO A 100 15.15 5.24 -3.44
CA PRO A 100 14.68 3.94 -3.91
C PRO A 100 15.33 2.75 -3.19
N ALA A 101 16.60 2.85 -2.80
CA ALA A 101 17.26 1.77 -2.08
C ALA A 101 16.59 1.51 -0.72
N LEU A 102 16.44 2.52 0.15
CA LEU A 102 15.79 2.33 1.45
C LEU A 102 14.30 2.00 1.34
N LEU A 103 13.59 2.59 0.38
CA LEU A 103 12.14 2.41 0.20
C LEU A 103 11.77 1.06 -0.43
N LEU A 104 12.70 0.41 -1.14
CA LEU A 104 12.49 -0.91 -1.76
C LEU A 104 13.17 -2.04 -0.97
N LEU A 105 14.35 -1.79 -0.39
CA LEU A 105 15.12 -2.81 0.34
C LEU A 105 14.56 -3.07 1.73
N LEU A 106 14.03 -2.05 2.44
CA LEU A 106 13.47 -2.26 3.78
C LEU A 106 12.20 -3.11 3.78
N PRO A 107 11.19 -2.85 2.93
CA PRO A 107 10.02 -3.72 2.86
C PRO A 107 10.39 -5.14 2.38
N ALA A 108 11.33 -5.26 1.44
CA ALA A 108 11.80 -6.56 0.95
C ALA A 108 12.47 -7.34 2.08
N ALA A 109 13.43 -6.73 2.78
CA ALA A 109 14.12 -7.35 3.91
C ALA A 109 13.15 -7.74 5.03
N ALA A 110 12.15 -6.90 5.32
CA ALA A 110 11.14 -7.20 6.33
C ALA A 110 10.29 -8.42 5.92
N TRP A 111 9.85 -8.51 4.67
CA TRP A 111 9.11 -9.68 4.20
C TRP A 111 9.95 -10.94 4.13
N PHE A 112 11.22 -10.87 3.69
CA PHE A 112 12.13 -12.02 3.72
C PHE A 112 12.43 -12.49 5.16
N ALA A 113 12.37 -11.59 6.13
CA ALA A 113 12.49 -11.91 7.55
C ALA A 113 11.15 -12.31 8.21
N SER A 114 10.03 -12.22 7.50
CA SER A 114 8.71 -12.64 8.00
C SER A 114 8.54 -14.16 7.88
N PRO A 115 7.77 -14.81 8.78
CA PRO A 115 7.71 -16.26 8.83
C PRO A 115 6.77 -16.82 7.76
N GLY A 116 7.23 -16.82 6.51
CA GLY A 116 6.64 -17.56 5.40
C GLY A 116 5.16 -17.27 5.11
N ALA A 117 4.56 -18.13 4.29
CA ALA A 117 3.12 -18.10 4.00
C ALA A 117 2.30 -18.30 5.30
N PRO A 118 1.01 -17.88 5.34
CA PRO A 118 0.14 -18.11 6.50
C PRO A 118 0.15 -19.57 6.99
N ALA A 119 0.37 -20.52 6.07
CA ALA A 119 0.44 -21.96 6.35
C ALA A 119 1.84 -22.49 6.70
N ALA A 120 2.93 -21.76 6.45
CA ALA A 120 4.32 -22.26 6.50
C ALA A 120 5.15 -21.65 7.66
N GLN A 121 4.53 -21.52 8.83
CA GLN A 121 5.05 -20.73 9.95
C GLN A 121 6.36 -21.31 10.55
N THR A 122 7.48 -20.59 10.38
CA THR A 122 8.80 -20.93 10.96
C THR A 122 9.15 -20.18 12.26
N GLY A 123 8.14 -19.68 12.98
CA GLY A 123 8.27 -19.00 14.27
C GLY A 123 7.99 -17.48 14.20
N PRO A 124 7.65 -16.82 15.32
CA PRO A 124 7.14 -15.44 15.28
C PRO A 124 8.25 -14.41 15.02
N SER A 125 8.35 -13.88 13.79
CA SER A 125 9.20 -12.71 13.50
C SER A 125 8.46 -11.41 13.77
N ARG A 126 8.26 -11.08 15.05
CA ARG A 126 7.63 -9.82 15.47
C ARG A 126 8.39 -8.59 14.95
N LEU A 127 9.70 -8.68 14.78
CA LEU A 127 10.51 -7.59 14.23
C LEU A 127 10.09 -7.26 12.80
N ALA A 128 9.88 -8.26 11.94
CA ALA A 128 9.44 -8.07 10.57
C ALA A 128 8.10 -7.33 10.49
N PHE A 129 7.10 -7.78 11.26
CA PHE A 129 5.80 -7.11 11.32
C PHE A 129 5.89 -5.70 11.90
N GLY A 130 6.76 -5.47 12.88
CA GLY A 130 7.04 -4.13 13.42
C GLY A 130 7.62 -3.17 12.38
N LEU A 131 8.53 -3.66 11.52
CA LEU A 131 9.07 -2.87 10.41
C LEU A 131 8.01 -2.54 9.36
N LEU A 132 7.19 -3.53 8.95
CA LEU A 132 6.09 -3.34 8.01
C LEU A 132 5.03 -2.37 8.54
N LEU A 133 4.71 -2.47 9.83
CA LEU A 133 3.84 -1.53 10.54
C LEU A 133 4.43 -0.11 10.53
N GLY A 134 5.72 0.04 10.84
CA GLY A 134 6.41 1.33 10.77
C GLY A 134 6.38 1.95 9.37
N ILE A 135 6.50 1.12 8.33
CA ILE A 135 6.39 1.54 6.93
C ILE A 135 4.96 2.01 6.60
N ALA A 136 3.93 1.31 7.07
CA ALA A 136 2.53 1.72 6.89
C ALA A 136 2.26 3.08 7.56
N ILE A 137 2.76 3.28 8.79
CA ILE A 137 2.68 4.56 9.50
C ILE A 137 3.40 5.66 8.72
N ALA A 138 4.61 5.40 8.21
CA ALA A 138 5.33 6.37 7.39
C ALA A 138 4.53 6.76 6.13
N GLY A 139 3.87 5.79 5.48
CA GLY A 139 2.96 6.03 4.36
C GLY A 139 1.78 6.96 4.73
N LEU A 140 1.16 6.75 5.89
CA LEU A 140 0.10 7.62 6.40
C LEU A 140 0.60 9.04 6.68
N VAL A 141 1.75 9.18 7.34
CA VAL A 141 2.34 10.49 7.63
C VAL A 141 2.67 11.22 6.33
N LEU A 142 3.31 10.56 5.37
CA LEU A 142 3.65 11.17 4.08
C LEU A 142 2.38 11.59 3.31
N THR A 143 1.33 10.77 3.34
CA THR A 143 0.04 11.08 2.71
C THR A 143 -0.65 12.28 3.38
N GLU A 144 -0.61 12.37 4.71
CA GLU A 144 -1.07 13.54 5.47
C GLU A 144 -0.29 14.80 5.09
N GLN A 145 1.05 14.70 4.98
CA GLN A 145 1.89 15.82 4.59
C GLN A 145 1.56 16.31 3.17
N VAL A 146 1.25 15.41 2.23
CA VAL A 146 0.79 15.78 0.88
C VAL A 146 -0.50 16.61 0.97
N PHE A 147 -1.47 16.16 1.76
CA PHE A 147 -2.73 16.88 1.93
C PHE A 147 -2.52 18.27 2.57
N ARG A 148 -1.78 18.34 3.67
CA ARG A 148 -1.56 19.59 4.43
C ARG A 148 -0.76 20.64 3.65
N ARG A 149 0.22 20.21 2.86
CA ARG A 149 1.09 21.11 2.08
C ARG A 149 0.44 21.58 0.78
N SER A 150 -0.65 20.96 0.33
CA SER A 150 -1.36 21.36 -0.87
C SER A 150 -2.04 22.72 -0.70
N LEU A 151 -1.83 23.63 -1.66
CA LEU A 151 -2.56 24.90 -1.75
C LEU A 151 -4.06 24.67 -1.86
N GLU A 152 -4.83 25.64 -1.36
CA GLU A 152 -6.30 25.55 -1.28
C GLU A 152 -6.96 25.22 -2.63
N GLN A 153 -6.46 25.80 -3.72
CA GLN A 153 -6.94 25.55 -5.09
C GLN A 153 -6.68 24.10 -5.54
N ALA A 154 -5.56 23.49 -5.12
CA ALA A 154 -5.20 22.11 -5.48
C ALA A 154 -5.80 21.06 -4.53
N ARG A 155 -6.29 21.45 -3.34
CA ARG A 155 -6.84 20.54 -2.33
C ARG A 155 -8.03 19.73 -2.86
N TRP A 156 -8.88 20.32 -3.69
CA TRP A 156 -10.04 19.59 -4.23
C TRP A 156 -9.64 18.43 -5.15
N ALA A 157 -8.57 18.60 -5.92
CA ALA A 157 -8.09 17.59 -6.85
C ALA A 157 -7.28 16.49 -6.14
N ILE A 158 -6.56 16.82 -5.06
CA ILE A 158 -5.71 15.86 -4.33
C ILE A 158 -6.45 15.07 -3.24
N LYS A 159 -7.59 15.58 -2.74
CA LYS A 159 -8.40 14.92 -1.70
C LYS A 159 -8.67 13.44 -2.01
N PRO A 160 -9.18 13.06 -3.20
CA PRO A 160 -9.40 11.66 -3.52
C PRO A 160 -8.10 10.84 -3.45
N LEU A 161 -6.99 11.37 -3.98
CA LEU A 161 -5.70 10.68 -3.92
C LEU A 161 -5.25 10.37 -2.49
N CYS A 162 -5.33 11.37 -1.60
CA CYS A 162 -4.99 11.19 -0.19
C CYS A 162 -5.93 10.21 0.52
N LEU A 163 -7.23 10.20 0.17
CA LEU A 163 -8.19 9.24 0.72
C LEU A 163 -7.89 7.81 0.27
N GLY A 164 -7.59 7.60 -1.01
CA GLY A 164 -7.23 6.29 -1.54
C GLY A 164 -5.94 5.76 -0.89
N LEU A 165 -4.86 6.54 -0.94
CA LEU A 165 -3.57 6.14 -0.37
C LEU A 165 -3.66 5.97 1.16
N GLY A 166 -4.32 6.92 1.84
CA GLY A 166 -4.55 6.85 3.27
C GLY A 166 -5.33 5.60 3.66
N GLY A 167 -6.43 5.30 2.97
CA GLY A 167 -7.21 4.09 3.20
C GLY A 167 -6.39 2.81 3.02
N GLY A 168 -5.58 2.74 1.95
CA GLY A 168 -4.68 1.61 1.72
C GLY A 168 -3.65 1.42 2.83
N PHE A 169 -3.01 2.50 3.30
CA PHE A 169 -2.04 2.43 4.40
C PHE A 169 -2.69 2.20 5.76
N VAL A 170 -3.93 2.65 6.00
CA VAL A 170 -4.68 2.33 7.22
C VAL A 170 -4.98 0.83 7.27
N PHE A 171 -5.36 0.23 6.14
CA PHE A 171 -5.56 -1.22 6.07
C PHE A 171 -4.26 -1.98 6.33
N ASP A 172 -3.16 -1.57 5.71
CA ASP A 172 -1.85 -2.18 5.95
C ASP A 172 -1.42 -2.02 7.43
N LEU A 173 -1.68 -0.87 8.05
CA LEU A 173 -1.45 -0.64 9.49
C LEU A 173 -2.27 -1.60 10.36
N TYR A 174 -3.57 -1.77 10.05
CA TYR A 174 -4.45 -2.70 10.76
C TYR A 174 -3.91 -4.13 10.68
N MET A 175 -3.60 -4.61 9.47
CA MET A 175 -3.10 -5.96 9.23
C MET A 175 -1.76 -6.22 9.92
N TYR A 176 -0.80 -5.30 9.83
CA TYR A 176 0.52 -5.49 10.44
C TYR A 176 0.51 -5.32 11.96
N ALA A 177 -0.40 -4.51 12.51
CA ALA A 177 -0.59 -4.43 13.97
C ALA A 177 -1.14 -5.75 14.53
N ASP A 178 -2.13 -6.34 13.85
CA ASP A 178 -2.66 -7.67 14.20
C ASP A 178 -1.56 -8.74 14.10
N ALA A 179 -0.82 -8.75 12.98
CA ALA A 179 0.24 -9.71 12.77
C ALA A 179 1.39 -9.57 13.78
N LEU A 180 1.71 -8.34 14.19
CA LEU A 180 2.69 -8.08 15.25
C LEU A 180 2.24 -8.60 16.61
N LEU A 181 0.96 -8.43 16.95
CA LEU A 181 0.38 -8.83 18.23
C LEU A 181 0.37 -10.36 18.37
N PHE A 182 -0.12 -11.06 17.34
CA PHE A 182 -0.24 -12.52 17.36
C PHE A 182 1.00 -13.25 16.83
N GLY A 183 1.94 -12.53 16.21
CA GLY A 183 3.16 -13.09 15.62
C GLY A 183 2.91 -13.93 14.37
N ARG A 184 1.73 -13.81 13.75
CA ARG A 184 1.30 -14.57 12.56
C ARG A 184 0.43 -13.69 11.67
N LEU A 185 0.47 -13.93 10.36
CA LEU A 185 -0.44 -13.25 9.44
C LEU A 185 -1.80 -13.97 9.44
N ASP A 186 -2.87 -13.26 9.79
CA ASP A 186 -4.22 -13.80 9.72
C ASP A 186 -4.68 -13.97 8.27
N ALA A 187 -5.19 -15.16 7.93
CA ALA A 187 -5.56 -15.51 6.56
C ALA A 187 -6.77 -14.72 6.06
N ASP A 188 -7.73 -14.41 6.93
CA ASP A 188 -8.94 -13.68 6.57
C ASP A 188 -8.62 -12.20 6.33
N ILE A 189 -7.77 -11.61 7.17
CA ILE A 189 -7.29 -10.23 6.98
C ILE A 189 -6.45 -10.13 5.70
N TRP A 190 -5.56 -11.10 5.47
CA TRP A 190 -4.77 -11.16 4.23
C TRP A 190 -5.68 -11.29 3.01
N ALA A 191 -6.68 -12.18 3.05
CA ALA A 191 -7.68 -12.33 2.00
C ALA A 191 -8.40 -11.00 1.71
N ALA A 192 -8.80 -10.24 2.72
CA ALA A 192 -9.47 -8.95 2.55
C ALA A 192 -8.58 -7.84 1.95
N ARG A 193 -7.24 -7.97 2.02
CA ARG A 193 -6.29 -6.96 1.53
C ARG A 193 -6.43 -6.68 0.03
N GLY A 194 -6.70 -7.71 -0.78
CA GLY A 194 -6.90 -7.55 -2.23
C GLY A 194 -8.02 -6.53 -2.55
N PHE A 195 -9.17 -6.69 -1.90
CA PHE A 195 -10.34 -5.84 -2.03
C PHE A 195 -10.08 -4.43 -1.49
N ALA A 196 -9.44 -4.33 -0.31
CA ALA A 196 -9.08 -3.02 0.27
C ALA A 196 -8.19 -2.22 -0.68
N GLN A 197 -7.19 -2.86 -1.29
CA GLN A 197 -6.31 -2.22 -2.27
C GLN A 197 -7.01 -1.94 -3.61
N ALA A 198 -7.99 -2.76 -4.02
CA ALA A 198 -8.82 -2.49 -5.19
C ALA A 198 -9.66 -1.21 -5.01
N LEU A 199 -10.17 -0.94 -3.80
CA LEU A 199 -10.93 0.27 -3.49
C LEU A 199 -10.09 1.54 -3.60
N VAL A 200 -8.75 1.46 -3.54
CA VAL A 200 -7.86 2.62 -3.74
C VAL A 200 -7.96 3.14 -5.18
N ILE A 201 -8.15 2.26 -6.16
CA ILE A 201 -8.18 2.59 -7.59
C ILE A 201 -9.19 3.69 -7.96
N PRO A 202 -10.50 3.60 -7.63
CA PRO A 202 -11.45 4.63 -8.01
C PRO A 202 -11.10 6.01 -7.47
N PHE A 203 -10.48 6.10 -6.29
CA PHE A 203 -10.03 7.37 -5.73
C PHE A 203 -8.85 7.96 -6.51
N ILE A 204 -7.89 7.12 -6.90
CA ILE A 204 -6.75 7.56 -7.73
C ILE A 204 -7.25 7.95 -9.12
N ALA A 205 -8.14 7.16 -9.71
CA ALA A 205 -8.76 7.45 -11.00
C ALA A 205 -9.51 8.79 -10.98
N LEU A 206 -10.26 9.07 -9.91
CA LEU A 206 -10.93 10.35 -9.72
C LEU A 206 -9.93 11.51 -9.59
N ALA A 207 -8.83 11.31 -8.87
CA ALA A 207 -7.77 12.32 -8.75
C ALA A 207 -7.06 12.59 -10.09
N THR A 208 -6.78 11.55 -10.88
CA THR A 208 -6.18 11.70 -12.21
C THR A 208 -7.13 12.35 -13.20
N ALA A 209 -8.43 12.01 -13.16
CA ALA A 209 -9.44 12.63 -14.02
C ALA A 209 -9.64 14.13 -13.73
N ARG A 210 -9.47 14.54 -12.46
CA ARG A 210 -9.53 15.94 -12.03
C ARG A 210 -8.29 16.77 -12.40
N ASN A 211 -7.17 16.12 -12.72
CA ASN A 211 -5.90 16.77 -13.09
C ASN A 211 -5.44 16.33 -14.50
N LYS A 212 -6.16 16.78 -15.54
CA LYS A 212 -5.94 16.39 -16.94
C LYS A 212 -4.58 16.77 -17.52
N ASP A 213 -3.95 17.82 -17.02
CA ASP A 213 -2.69 18.31 -17.60
C ASP A 213 -1.46 17.52 -17.13
N TRP A 214 -1.60 16.58 -16.19
CA TRP A 214 -0.50 15.81 -15.59
C TRP A 214 0.64 16.66 -14.98
N THR A 215 0.62 17.98 -15.18
CA THR A 215 1.23 19.00 -14.36
C THR A 215 0.45 19.05 -13.05
N ILE A 216 0.68 18.01 -12.25
CA ILE A 216 0.62 18.10 -10.81
C ILE A 216 1.72 19.09 -10.39
N ASP A 217 1.67 20.34 -10.87
CA ASP A 217 2.23 21.50 -10.19
C ASP A 217 1.30 21.74 -9.01
N ILE A 218 1.30 20.78 -8.09
CA ILE A 218 0.89 21.06 -6.73
C ILE A 218 1.96 22.03 -6.27
N ALA A 219 1.68 23.32 -6.41
CA ALA A 219 2.37 24.32 -5.66
C ALA A 219 2.12 23.95 -4.19
N LEU A 220 3.16 23.38 -3.58
CA LEU A 220 3.16 22.98 -2.18
C LEU A 220 3.71 24.14 -1.38
N SER A 221 3.02 24.52 -0.30
CA SER A 221 3.57 25.49 0.64
C SER A 221 4.81 24.89 1.33
N ARG A 222 5.90 25.66 1.40
CA ARG A 222 7.20 25.27 2.00
C ARG A 222 7.19 25.35 3.54
N GLY A 223 6.09 24.93 4.16
CA GLY A 223 5.96 24.86 5.61
C GLY A 223 6.20 23.43 6.13
N VAL A 224 7.12 23.27 7.07
CA VAL A 224 7.25 22.03 7.85
C VAL A 224 6.35 22.16 9.08
N LEU A 225 5.21 21.47 9.07
CA LEU A 225 4.36 21.34 10.26
C LEU A 225 4.78 20.06 11.00
N PHE A 226 5.44 20.23 12.14
CA PHE A 226 5.94 19.17 13.02
C PHE A 226 4.84 18.39 13.78
N HIS A 227 3.57 18.55 13.43
CA HIS A 227 2.45 17.85 14.06
C HIS A 227 1.77 16.94 13.03
N SER A 228 1.93 15.63 13.18
CA SER A 228 1.23 14.62 12.36
C SER A 228 0.08 14.01 13.16
N THR A 229 -1.14 14.30 12.71
CA THR A 229 -2.34 13.64 13.25
C THR A 229 -2.34 12.16 12.91
N ALA A 230 -1.80 11.76 11.75
CA ALA A 230 -1.69 10.35 11.37
C ALA A 230 -0.79 9.57 12.33
N PHE A 231 0.36 10.14 12.73
CA PHE A 231 1.24 9.51 13.71
C PHE A 231 0.57 9.38 15.08
N LEU A 232 -0.08 10.45 15.56
CA LEU A 232 -0.81 10.43 16.82
C LEU A 232 -1.96 9.41 16.81
N ALA A 233 -2.77 9.40 15.75
CA ALA A 233 -3.87 8.46 15.58
C ALA A 233 -3.38 7.00 15.53
N SER A 234 -2.26 6.76 14.83
CA SER A 234 -1.62 5.44 14.80
C SER A 234 -1.16 5.03 16.20
N GLY A 235 -0.54 5.93 16.96
CA GLY A 235 -0.13 5.68 18.34
C GLY A 235 -1.32 5.34 19.25
N ILE A 236 -2.41 6.11 19.17
CA ILE A 236 -3.64 5.86 19.94
C ILE A 236 -4.22 4.48 19.58
N TYR A 237 -4.31 4.16 18.29
CA TYR A 237 -4.78 2.86 17.81
C TYR A 237 -3.91 1.72 18.37
N LEU A 238 -2.58 1.85 18.29
CA LEU A 238 -1.66 0.83 18.80
C LEU A 238 -1.74 0.65 20.31
N LEU A 239 -1.93 1.72 21.08
CA LEU A 239 -2.16 1.63 22.52
C LEU A 239 -3.46 0.89 22.83
N ALA A 240 -4.53 1.16 22.08
CA ALA A 240 -5.81 0.46 22.25
C ALA A 240 -5.69 -1.04 21.93
N VAL A 241 -5.02 -1.39 20.82
CA VAL A 241 -4.79 -2.79 20.42
C VAL A 241 -3.88 -3.51 21.41
N ALA A 242 -2.81 -2.85 21.88
CA ALA A 242 -1.92 -3.41 22.89
C ALA A 242 -2.65 -3.65 24.22
N ALA A 243 -3.51 -2.72 24.65
CA ALA A 243 -4.34 -2.89 25.84
C ALA A 243 -5.30 -4.07 25.67
N ALA A 244 -6.02 -4.15 24.54
CA ALA A 244 -6.91 -5.28 24.25
C ALA A 244 -6.14 -6.62 24.25
N GLY A 245 -4.97 -6.66 23.62
CA GLY A 245 -4.10 -7.84 23.61
C GLY A 245 -3.57 -8.24 24.99
N TYR A 246 -3.39 -7.28 25.91
CA TYR A 246 -3.04 -7.56 27.30
C TYR A 246 -4.20 -8.20 28.07
N TYR A 247 -5.44 -7.76 27.83
CA TYR A 247 -6.63 -8.29 28.52
C TYR A 247 -7.10 -9.67 28.03
N VAL A 248 -6.82 -10.01 26.77
CA VAL A 248 -7.23 -11.30 26.17
C VAL A 248 -6.27 -12.44 26.54
N ARG A 249 -5.13 -12.13 27.16
CA ARG A 249 -4.10 -13.09 27.54
C ARG A 249 -4.26 -13.56 28.98
#